data_AF-A0A1X6ZU17-F1
#
_entry.id   AF-A0A1X6ZU17-F1
#
_cell.length_a   1.000
_cell.length_b   1.000
_cell.length_c   1.000
_cell.angle_alpha   90.00
_cell.angle_beta   90.00
_cell.angle_gamma   90.00
#
_symmetry.space_group_name_H-M   'P 1'
#
loop_
_entity.id
_entity.type
_entity.pdbx_description
1 polymer ?
#
loop_
_entity_poly.entity_id
_entity_poly.type
_entity_poly.pdbx_seq_one_letter_code
_entity_poly.pdbx_strand_id
1 'polypeptide(L)'
;MRPHSAPSSRRSRLFLLALPLCLYLGLPAWAQTAHDHAAHGMSGAALPVEPGQGAFAALAEIVALLRADPQTDWSRVDIKALRNHLVDMELLTLEAKVSRDRLDDGMVFTVTGSGRVVEAIRTMVPAHAPFITAETGWAASARLLDNGAELRVTGDAAQIRALGFHGVMTLGAHHQAHHLAIARGEAPH
;
A
#
# COMPACT_ATOMS: atom_id res chain seq x y z
N MET A 1 57.66 56.14 -6.61
CA MET A 1 56.56 55.32 -6.06
C MET A 1 56.36 55.74 -4.62
N ARG A 2 55.35 56.58 -4.36
CA ARG A 2 55.14 57.21 -3.06
C ARG A 2 54.30 56.31 -2.14
N PRO A 3 54.77 56.02 -0.91
CA PRO A 3 54.01 55.34 0.13
C PRO A 3 53.21 56.36 0.95
N HIS A 4 52.05 55.98 1.48
CA HIS A 4 51.39 56.71 2.56
C HIS A 4 50.94 55.70 3.62
N SER A 5 51.67 55.56 4.73
CA SER A 5 51.68 56.44 5.92
C SER A 5 50.60 56.02 6.92
N ALA A 6 51.00 55.22 7.90
CA ALA A 6 50.35 55.13 9.21
C ALA A 6 50.64 56.39 10.04
N PRO A 7 49.75 56.74 10.98
CA PRO A 7 50.14 56.87 12.39
C PRO A 7 49.13 56.13 13.31
N SER A 8 49.56 55.35 14.32
CA SER A 8 49.90 55.78 15.70
C SER A 8 48.80 56.64 16.35
N SER A 9 48.40 56.52 17.61
CA SER A 9 48.54 55.55 18.69
C SER A 9 47.58 56.05 19.80
N ARG A 10 47.26 55.20 20.78
CA ARG A 10 46.90 55.58 22.17
C ARG A 10 45.46 56.06 22.42
N ARG A 11 44.69 55.26 23.16
CA ARG A 11 44.49 55.40 24.62
C ARG A 11 43.43 54.42 25.12
N SER A 12 43.83 53.60 26.08
CA SER A 12 42.97 52.80 26.95
C SER A 12 41.93 53.66 27.66
N ARG A 13 40.67 53.21 27.72
CA ARG A 13 39.78 53.35 28.89
C ARG A 13 38.79 52.19 28.92
N LEU A 14 38.94 51.37 29.96
CA LEU A 14 37.94 50.46 30.49
C LEU A 14 36.73 51.30 30.92
N PHE A 15 35.53 50.99 30.43
CA PHE A 15 34.28 51.39 31.08
C PHE A 15 33.34 50.17 31.06
N LEU A 16 33.03 49.70 32.27
CA LEU A 16 31.89 48.85 32.57
C LEU A 16 30.61 49.51 32.05
N LEU A 17 29.64 48.73 31.55
CA LEU A 17 28.22 48.78 31.95
C LEU A 17 27.30 48.00 30.98
N ALA A 18 26.53 47.08 31.57
CA ALA A 18 25.14 46.73 31.28
C ALA A 18 24.73 46.10 29.91
N LEU A 19 24.40 44.80 29.98
CA LEU A 19 23.35 44.09 29.22
C LEU A 19 21.98 44.78 29.49
N PRO A 20 20.95 44.83 28.59
CA PRO A 20 20.66 43.90 27.47
C PRO A 20 20.27 44.57 26.13
N LEU A 21 20.55 43.89 25.00
CA LEU A 21 20.07 44.28 23.68
C LEU A 21 19.09 43.23 23.13
N CYS A 22 17.88 43.71 22.85
CA CYS A 22 16.78 42.99 22.20
C CYS A 22 17.21 42.31 20.90
N LEU A 23 16.89 41.02 20.76
CA LEU A 23 16.96 40.32 19.48
C LEU A 23 15.53 40.11 18.95
N TYR A 24 15.10 41.00 18.05
CA TYR A 24 14.01 40.76 17.11
C TYR A 24 14.55 39.94 15.94
N LEU A 25 14.06 38.72 15.75
CA LEU A 25 14.26 37.97 14.50
C LEU A 25 12.97 37.25 14.09
N GLY A 26 12.39 37.78 13.00
CA GLY A 26 11.76 37.02 11.91
C GLY A 26 10.60 36.08 12.21
N LEU A 27 9.37 36.56 12.00
CA LEU A 27 8.19 35.72 11.79
C LEU A 27 8.33 34.92 10.48
N PRO A 28 8.12 33.60 10.43
CA PRO A 28 7.66 32.96 9.21
C PRO A 28 6.14 33.15 9.12
N ALA A 29 5.71 33.85 8.06
CA ALA A 29 4.31 33.85 7.64
C ALA A 29 3.91 32.41 7.28
N TRP A 30 3.00 31.82 8.07
CA TRP A 30 2.39 30.55 7.72
C TRP A 30 1.35 30.79 6.61
N ALA A 31 1.54 30.07 5.51
CA ALA A 31 0.58 29.99 4.43
C ALA A 31 -0.78 29.53 4.98
N GLN A 32 -1.83 30.28 4.66
CA GLN A 32 -3.21 29.92 4.98
C GLN A 32 -3.64 28.74 4.08
N THR A 33 -3.82 27.56 4.67
CA THR A 33 -4.75 26.56 4.14
C THR A 33 -5.87 26.39 5.15
N ALA A 34 -6.95 27.11 4.89
CA ALA A 34 -8.21 26.99 5.62
C ALA A 34 -8.90 25.68 5.21
N HIS A 35 -8.93 24.71 6.11
CA HIS A 35 -10.00 23.72 6.18
C HIS A 35 -10.63 23.83 7.55
N ASP A 36 -11.68 24.65 7.61
CA ASP A 36 -12.59 24.76 8.75
C ASP A 36 -13.31 23.42 8.93
N HIS A 37 -12.86 22.64 9.91
CA HIS A 37 -13.72 21.70 10.61
C HIS A 37 -13.86 22.22 12.04
N ALA A 38 -15.04 22.78 12.31
CA ALA A 38 -15.45 23.32 13.59
C ALA A 38 -14.98 22.45 14.76
N ALA A 39 -14.12 23.04 15.58
CA ALA A 39 -13.54 22.44 16.76
C ALA A 39 -14.63 22.19 17.82
N HIS A 40 -14.92 20.91 18.10
CA HIS A 40 -15.31 20.52 19.45
C HIS A 40 -14.03 20.19 20.22
N GLY A 41 -13.74 21.04 21.20
CA GLY A 41 -12.49 21.07 21.95
C GLY A 41 -12.17 19.75 22.66
N MET A 42 -11.12 19.11 22.16
CA MET A 42 -10.18 18.31 22.95
C MET A 42 -8.78 18.67 22.47
N SER A 43 -8.10 19.57 23.19
CA SER A 43 -6.64 19.58 23.18
C SER A 43 -6.17 18.32 23.88
N GLY A 44 -5.84 17.25 23.14
CA GLY A 44 -5.43 15.99 23.78
C GLY A 44 -5.09 14.88 22.81
N ALA A 45 -3.79 14.59 22.71
CA ALA A 45 -3.14 13.45 22.07
C ALA A 45 -3.50 13.20 20.59
N ALA A 46 -2.47 13.07 19.74
CA ALA A 46 -2.65 12.45 18.43
C ALA A 46 -3.31 11.09 18.61
N LEU A 47 -4.55 10.94 18.11
CA LEU A 47 -5.23 9.65 18.10
C LEU A 47 -4.51 8.73 17.11
N PRO A 48 -4.26 7.46 17.45
CA PRO A 48 -3.71 6.50 16.50
C PRO A 48 -4.59 6.43 15.24
N VAL A 49 -4.01 6.67 14.07
CA VAL A 49 -4.69 6.64 12.77
C VAL A 49 -4.51 5.28 12.07
N GLU A 50 -3.53 4.49 12.51
CA GLU A 50 -3.24 3.19 11.91
C GLU A 50 -4.26 2.13 12.36
N PRO A 51 -4.94 1.44 11.44
CA PRO A 51 -5.90 0.39 11.76
C PRO A 51 -5.24 -0.88 12.35
N GLY A 52 -3.92 -0.91 12.50
CA GLY A 52 -3.15 -2.01 13.09
C GLY A 52 -3.15 -3.31 12.26
N GLN A 53 -4.06 -3.46 11.28
CA GLN A 53 -4.26 -4.63 10.43
C GLN A 53 -4.71 -4.23 9.01
N GLY A 54 -4.04 -4.75 7.98
CA GLY A 54 -4.28 -4.38 6.58
C GLY A 54 -5.69 -4.72 6.07
N ALA A 55 -6.25 -5.87 6.46
CA ALA A 55 -7.62 -6.24 6.06
C ALA A 55 -8.68 -5.29 6.64
N PHE A 56 -8.50 -4.86 7.89
CA PHE A 56 -9.41 -3.88 8.51
C PHE A 56 -9.29 -2.50 7.85
N ALA A 57 -8.06 -2.10 7.51
CA ALA A 57 -7.79 -0.88 6.74
C ALA A 57 -8.57 -0.87 5.41
N ALA A 58 -8.46 -1.96 4.65
CA ALA A 58 -9.12 -2.10 3.35
C ALA A 58 -10.64 -2.04 3.49
N LEU A 59 -11.21 -2.72 4.50
CA LEU A 59 -12.66 -2.64 4.76
C LEU A 59 -13.10 -1.21 5.11
N ALA A 60 -12.36 -0.52 5.98
CA ALA A 60 -12.68 0.85 6.38
C ALA A 60 -12.63 1.83 5.19
N GLU A 61 -11.62 1.70 4.33
CA GLU A 61 -11.48 2.51 3.12
C GLU A 61 -12.65 2.28 2.15
N ILE A 62 -12.98 1.03 1.84
CA ILE A 62 -14.10 0.70 0.96
C ILE A 62 -15.43 1.19 1.52
N VAL A 63 -15.67 1.04 2.82
CA VAL A 63 -16.89 1.55 3.47
C VAL A 63 -16.95 3.08 3.37
N ALA A 64 -15.83 3.79 3.51
CA ALA A 64 -15.78 5.24 3.33
C ALA A 64 -16.13 5.64 1.89
N LEU A 65 -15.59 4.94 0.88
CA LEU A 65 -15.90 5.17 -0.52
C LEU A 65 -17.39 4.93 -0.83
N LEU A 66 -17.97 3.82 -0.36
CA LEU A 66 -19.38 3.51 -0.55
C LEU A 66 -20.30 4.57 0.10
N ARG A 67 -19.94 5.08 1.28
CA ARG A 67 -20.70 6.13 1.98
C ARG A 67 -20.60 7.51 1.31
N ALA A 68 -19.48 7.79 0.66
CA ALA A 68 -19.26 9.05 -0.04
C ALA A 68 -19.94 9.11 -1.41
N ASP A 69 -20.20 7.96 -2.04
CA ASP A 69 -20.85 7.85 -3.34
C ASP A 69 -22.39 7.85 -3.19
N PRO A 70 -23.10 8.93 -3.60
CA PRO A 70 -24.56 9.00 -3.52
C PRO A 70 -25.27 8.03 -4.47
N GLN A 71 -24.54 7.39 -5.41
CA GLN A 71 -25.08 6.39 -6.33
C GLN A 71 -24.91 4.95 -5.79
N THR A 72 -24.34 4.76 -4.60
CA THR A 72 -24.23 3.44 -3.99
C THR A 72 -25.61 2.80 -3.80
N ASP A 73 -25.82 1.66 -4.46
CA ASP A 73 -26.98 0.80 -4.23
C ASP A 73 -26.76 -0.05 -2.98
N TRP A 74 -27.23 0.44 -1.84
CA TRP A 74 -27.13 -0.23 -0.55
C TRP A 74 -27.82 -1.59 -0.49
N SER A 75 -28.74 -1.90 -1.41
CA SER A 75 -29.38 -3.21 -1.47
C SER A 75 -28.47 -4.31 -2.04
N ARG A 76 -27.38 -3.92 -2.73
CA ARG A 76 -26.42 -4.82 -3.36
C ARG A 76 -25.09 -4.94 -2.62
N VAL A 77 -24.79 -4.01 -1.71
CA VAL A 77 -23.52 -3.99 -0.98
C VAL A 77 -23.30 -5.30 -0.21
N ASP A 78 -22.14 -5.93 -0.42
CA ASP A 78 -21.75 -7.18 0.26
C ASP A 78 -20.33 -7.07 0.87
N ILE A 79 -20.27 -6.49 2.07
CA ILE A 79 -19.03 -6.38 2.84
C ILE A 79 -18.54 -7.77 3.31
N LYS A 80 -19.44 -8.74 3.46
CA LYS A 80 -19.06 -10.11 3.85
C LYS A 80 -18.29 -10.80 2.72
N ALA A 81 -18.69 -10.60 1.46
CA ALA A 81 -17.94 -11.07 0.30
C ALA A 81 -16.53 -10.47 0.26
N LEU A 82 -16.39 -9.15 0.44
CA LEU A 82 -15.07 -8.51 0.49
C LEU A 82 -14.22 -9.06 1.64
N ARG A 83 -14.79 -9.19 2.84
CA ARG A 83 -14.09 -9.77 3.99
C ARG A 83 -13.61 -11.20 3.70
N ASN A 84 -14.42 -12.00 3.02
CA ASN A 84 -14.04 -13.36 2.65
C ASN A 84 -12.89 -13.36 1.65
N HIS A 85 -12.91 -12.47 0.66
CA HIS A 85 -11.80 -12.30 -0.28
C HIS A 85 -10.50 -11.89 0.42
N LEU A 86 -10.54 -10.96 1.38
CA LEU A 86 -9.36 -10.57 2.15
C LEU A 86 -8.79 -11.74 2.96
N VAL A 87 -9.64 -12.64 3.48
CA VAL A 87 -9.17 -13.87 4.11
C VAL A 87 -8.60 -14.85 3.10
N ASP A 88 -9.14 -14.94 1.87
CA ASP A 88 -8.52 -15.73 0.81
C ASP A 88 -7.09 -15.25 0.54
N MET A 89 -6.91 -13.93 0.41
CA MET A 89 -5.59 -13.33 0.19
C MET A 89 -4.61 -13.68 1.32
N GLU A 90 -5.05 -13.57 2.57
CA GLU A 90 -4.22 -13.87 3.74
C GLU A 90 -3.84 -15.36 3.78
N LEU A 91 -4.81 -16.27 3.61
CA LEU A 91 -4.55 -17.71 3.60
C LEU A 91 -3.65 -18.13 2.44
N LEU A 92 -3.86 -17.57 1.25
CA LEU A 92 -3.01 -17.85 0.10
C LEU A 92 -1.57 -17.39 0.36
N THR A 93 -1.40 -16.24 1.01
CA THR A 93 -0.08 -15.63 1.24
C THR A 93 0.68 -16.29 2.38
N LEU A 94 -0.01 -16.66 3.46
CA LEU A 94 0.62 -17.10 4.70
C LEU A 94 0.58 -18.62 4.89
N GLU A 95 -0.42 -19.32 4.36
CA GLU A 95 -0.68 -20.73 4.70
C GLU A 95 -0.54 -21.70 3.51
N ALA A 96 -0.58 -21.21 2.26
CA ALA A 96 -0.45 -22.08 1.09
C ALA A 96 0.96 -22.67 0.95
N LYS A 97 1.02 -23.95 0.56
CA LYS A 97 2.27 -24.65 0.28
C LYS A 97 2.52 -24.66 -1.22
N VAL A 98 3.70 -24.20 -1.63
CA VAL A 98 4.07 -24.07 -3.04
C VAL A 98 5.27 -24.96 -3.37
N SER A 99 5.07 -25.92 -4.28
CA SER A 99 6.18 -26.57 -4.99
C SER A 99 6.36 -25.94 -6.38
N ARG A 100 7.57 -26.10 -6.92
CA ARG A 100 8.09 -25.29 -8.03
C ARG A 100 8.84 -26.17 -9.01
N ASP A 101 8.34 -26.27 -10.23
CA ASP A 101 9.02 -26.95 -11.32
C ASP A 101 9.45 -25.92 -12.37
N ARG A 102 10.74 -25.94 -12.71
CA ARG A 102 11.29 -25.01 -13.69
C ARG A 102 10.92 -25.47 -15.10
N LEU A 103 10.57 -24.50 -15.93
CA LEU A 103 10.54 -24.63 -17.38
C LEU A 103 11.71 -23.82 -17.95
N ASP A 104 12.09 -24.11 -19.19
CA ASP A 104 13.11 -23.31 -19.90
C ASP A 104 12.66 -21.85 -20.00
N ASP A 105 11.38 -21.66 -20.33
CA ASP A 105 10.70 -20.39 -20.57
C ASP A 105 9.83 -19.89 -19.41
N GLY A 106 9.94 -20.50 -18.21
CA GLY A 106 9.11 -20.08 -17.07
C GLY A 106 9.09 -21.04 -15.89
N MET A 107 7.90 -21.22 -15.31
CA MET A 107 7.66 -22.07 -14.15
C MET A 107 6.26 -22.68 -14.11
N VAL A 108 6.18 -23.82 -13.44
CA VAL A 108 4.95 -24.38 -12.89
C VAL A 108 4.99 -24.28 -11.37
N PHE A 109 3.91 -23.76 -10.79
CA PHE A 109 3.68 -23.70 -9.35
C PHE A 109 2.55 -24.65 -9.00
N THR A 110 2.83 -25.67 -8.20
CA THR A 110 1.77 -26.49 -7.59
C THR A 110 1.51 -25.96 -6.18
N VAL A 111 0.28 -25.47 -5.98
CA VAL A 111 -0.14 -24.75 -4.77
C VAL A 111 -1.18 -25.60 -4.06
N THR A 112 -0.91 -25.96 -2.82
CA THR A 112 -1.76 -26.88 -2.05
C THR A 112 -2.00 -26.36 -0.64
N GLY A 113 -3.07 -26.84 -0.01
CA GLY A 113 -3.43 -26.47 1.35
C GLY A 113 -4.27 -27.52 2.04
N SER A 114 -4.85 -27.13 3.17
CA SER A 114 -5.83 -27.92 3.93
C SER A 114 -6.98 -27.03 4.40
N GLY A 115 -8.15 -27.62 4.65
CA GLY A 115 -9.33 -26.88 5.10
C GLY A 115 -9.64 -25.69 4.20
N ARG A 116 -9.84 -24.52 4.81
CA ARG A 116 -10.23 -23.28 4.12
C ARG A 116 -9.17 -22.74 3.14
N VAL A 117 -7.91 -23.14 3.30
CA VAL A 117 -6.81 -22.77 2.39
C VAL A 117 -7.03 -23.36 1.00
N VAL A 118 -7.61 -24.57 0.91
CA VAL A 118 -7.91 -25.21 -0.39
C VAL A 118 -8.87 -24.36 -1.20
N GLU A 119 -9.93 -23.85 -0.57
CA GLU A 119 -10.92 -22.99 -1.23
C GLU A 119 -10.31 -21.65 -1.64
N ALA A 120 -9.45 -21.06 -0.81
CA ALA A 120 -8.73 -19.83 -1.14
C ALA A 120 -7.86 -20.01 -2.39
N ILE A 121 -7.08 -21.11 -2.45
CA ILE A 121 -6.24 -21.44 -3.60
C ILE A 121 -7.10 -21.66 -4.86
N ARG A 122 -8.15 -22.48 -4.75
CA ARG A 122 -9.01 -22.84 -5.89
C ARG A 122 -9.81 -21.65 -6.44
N THR A 123 -10.08 -20.66 -5.60
CA THR A 123 -10.77 -19.42 -6.01
C THR A 123 -9.77 -18.43 -6.62
N MET A 124 -8.68 -18.14 -5.92
CA MET A 124 -7.76 -17.06 -6.31
C MET A 124 -6.86 -17.41 -7.49
N VAL A 125 -6.24 -18.60 -7.50
CA VAL A 125 -5.20 -18.91 -8.49
C VAL A 125 -5.74 -18.87 -9.92
N PRO A 126 -6.90 -19.50 -10.24
CA PRO A 126 -7.46 -19.41 -11.58
C PRO A 126 -7.92 -18.00 -11.95
N ALA A 127 -8.46 -17.26 -10.98
CA ALA A 127 -8.92 -15.90 -11.20
C ALA A 127 -7.78 -14.94 -11.57
N HIS A 128 -6.55 -15.14 -11.07
CA HIS A 128 -5.42 -14.25 -11.34
C HIS A 128 -4.71 -14.52 -12.67
N ALA A 129 -4.79 -15.74 -13.21
CA ALA A 129 -4.12 -16.11 -14.47
C ALA A 129 -4.40 -15.14 -15.66
N PRO A 130 -5.65 -14.73 -15.94
CA PRO A 130 -5.90 -13.76 -17.02
C PRO A 130 -5.30 -12.37 -16.73
N PHE A 131 -5.27 -11.93 -15.47
CA PHE A 131 -4.69 -10.63 -15.10
C PHE A 131 -3.17 -10.62 -15.21
N ILE A 132 -2.50 -11.71 -14.81
CA ILE A 132 -1.06 -11.89 -15.03
C ILE A 132 -0.76 -11.77 -16.52
N THR A 133 -1.57 -12.41 -17.36
CA THR A 133 -1.41 -12.36 -18.82
C THR A 133 -1.61 -10.94 -19.35
N ALA A 134 -2.68 -10.26 -18.94
CA ALA A 134 -2.99 -8.91 -19.40
C ALA A 134 -1.94 -7.87 -18.99
N GLU A 135 -1.41 -7.95 -17.77
CA GLU A 135 -0.45 -6.99 -17.23
C GLU A 135 0.95 -7.16 -17.80
N THR A 136 1.39 -8.40 -17.99
CA THR A 136 2.81 -8.71 -18.29
C THR A 136 3.05 -9.11 -19.74
N GLY A 137 2.01 -9.56 -20.45
CA GLY A 137 2.14 -10.25 -21.73
C GLY A 137 2.70 -11.67 -21.63
N TRP A 138 2.96 -12.21 -20.42
CA TRP A 138 3.33 -13.61 -20.23
C TRP A 138 2.12 -14.52 -20.41
N ALA A 139 2.32 -15.75 -20.86
CA ALA A 139 1.24 -16.72 -20.89
C ALA A 139 1.06 -17.34 -19.49
N ALA A 140 -0.07 -17.08 -18.86
CA ALA A 140 -0.45 -17.70 -17.58
C ALA A 140 -1.72 -18.54 -17.72
N SER A 141 -1.71 -19.74 -17.13
CA SER A 141 -2.85 -20.66 -17.11
C SER A 141 -2.90 -21.41 -15.80
N ALA A 142 -4.11 -21.73 -15.34
CA ALA A 142 -4.31 -22.45 -14.09
C ALA A 142 -5.17 -23.69 -14.29
N ARG A 143 -4.92 -24.70 -13.48
CA ARG A 143 -5.69 -25.95 -13.42
C ARG A 143 -6.01 -26.30 -11.97
N LEU A 144 -7.25 -26.67 -11.71
CA LEU A 144 -7.66 -27.09 -10.36
C LEU A 144 -7.08 -28.47 -10.00
N LEU A 145 -6.75 -28.62 -8.72
CA LEU A 145 -6.36 -29.88 -8.08
C LEU A 145 -7.33 -30.16 -6.92
N ASP A 146 -7.41 -31.41 -6.45
CA ASP A 146 -8.29 -31.77 -5.34
C ASP A 146 -7.99 -30.96 -4.07
N ASN A 147 -6.71 -30.73 -3.77
CA ASN A 147 -6.23 -29.99 -2.60
C ASN A 147 -5.64 -28.60 -2.93
N GLY A 148 -5.93 -28.04 -4.11
CA GLY A 148 -5.42 -26.72 -4.50
C GLY A 148 -5.49 -26.44 -6.00
N ALA A 149 -4.41 -25.90 -6.56
CA ALA A 149 -4.33 -25.55 -7.97
C ALA A 149 -2.88 -25.58 -8.48
N GLU A 150 -2.73 -25.75 -9.78
CA GLU A 150 -1.49 -25.58 -10.52
C GLU A 150 -1.55 -24.28 -11.32
N LEU A 151 -0.51 -23.45 -11.24
CA LEU A 151 -0.33 -22.25 -12.05
C LEU A 151 0.90 -22.42 -12.93
N ARG A 152 0.73 -22.39 -14.25
CA ARG A 152 1.81 -22.36 -15.23
C ARG A 152 1.97 -20.96 -15.76
N VAL A 153 3.18 -20.43 -15.73
CA VAL A 153 3.54 -19.10 -16.27
C VAL A 153 4.78 -19.21 -17.15
N THR A 154 4.70 -18.72 -18.39
CA THR A 154 5.81 -18.71 -19.36
C THR A 154 5.97 -17.34 -20.02
N GLY A 155 7.21 -16.89 -20.20
CA GLY A 155 7.56 -15.55 -20.64
C GLY A 155 8.99 -15.18 -20.25
N ASP A 156 9.18 -14.06 -19.53
CA ASP A 156 10.48 -13.72 -18.97
C ASP A 156 10.83 -14.66 -17.81
N ALA A 157 11.49 -15.75 -18.16
CA ALA A 157 11.81 -16.82 -17.23
C ALA A 157 12.72 -16.37 -16.07
N ALA A 158 13.54 -15.33 -16.25
CA ALA A 158 14.36 -14.79 -15.18
C ALA A 158 13.50 -14.08 -14.14
N GLN A 159 12.58 -13.21 -14.57
CA GLN A 159 11.65 -12.52 -13.68
C GLN A 159 10.68 -13.49 -13.00
N ILE A 160 10.04 -14.40 -13.75
CA ILE A 160 9.10 -15.38 -13.21
C ILE A 160 9.75 -16.19 -12.08
N ARG A 161 10.99 -16.65 -12.29
CA ARG A 161 11.73 -17.42 -11.28
C ARG A 161 12.13 -16.58 -10.07
N ALA A 162 12.52 -15.32 -10.28
CA ALA A 162 12.90 -14.42 -9.21
C ALA A 162 11.70 -14.04 -8.31
N LEU A 163 10.54 -13.76 -8.93
CA LEU A 163 9.30 -13.43 -8.23
C LEU A 163 8.74 -14.63 -7.47
N GLY A 164 8.85 -15.83 -8.04
CA GLY A 164 8.19 -17.02 -7.53
C GLY A 164 6.67 -16.86 -7.48
N PHE A 165 5.98 -17.78 -6.80
CA PHE A 165 4.52 -17.81 -6.79
C PHE A 165 3.92 -16.54 -6.17
N HIS A 166 4.35 -16.17 -4.96
CA HIS A 166 3.76 -15.02 -4.26
C HIS A 166 4.01 -13.70 -4.98
N GLY A 167 5.20 -13.50 -5.56
CA GLY A 167 5.47 -12.32 -6.38
C GLY A 167 4.61 -12.30 -7.65
N VAL A 168 4.50 -13.43 -8.36
CA VAL A 168 3.63 -13.55 -9.54
C VAL A 168 2.17 -13.26 -9.21
N MET A 169 1.66 -13.74 -8.06
CA MET A 169 0.28 -13.49 -7.64
C MET A 169 -0.02 -12.03 -7.29
N THR A 170 1.00 -11.18 -7.14
CA THR A 170 0.83 -9.73 -6.93
C THR A 170 0.84 -8.93 -8.23
N LEU A 171 1.06 -9.57 -9.38
CA LEU A 171 1.05 -8.92 -10.70
C LEU A 171 -0.38 -8.74 -11.20
N GLY A 172 -0.67 -7.59 -11.81
CA GLY A 172 -1.99 -7.22 -12.29
C GLY A 172 -2.74 -6.34 -11.28
N ALA A 173 -2.14 -5.21 -10.90
CA ALA A 173 -2.58 -4.33 -9.84
C ALA A 173 -4.00 -3.76 -10.07
N HIS A 174 -5.01 -4.50 -9.63
CA HIS A 174 -6.40 -4.05 -9.57
C HIS A 174 -7.08 -4.39 -8.24
N HIS A 175 -6.35 -4.80 -7.21
CA HIS A 175 -6.96 -5.22 -5.94
C HIS A 175 -7.89 -4.15 -5.37
N GLN A 176 -7.58 -2.86 -5.44
CA GLN A 176 -8.47 -1.81 -4.94
C GLN A 176 -9.78 -1.71 -5.74
N ALA A 177 -9.70 -1.67 -7.07
CA ALA A 177 -10.88 -1.62 -7.92
C ALA A 177 -11.71 -2.90 -7.81
N HIS A 178 -11.04 -4.04 -7.73
CA HIS A 178 -11.63 -5.35 -7.51
C HIS A 178 -12.31 -5.46 -6.13
N HIS A 179 -11.67 -4.97 -5.06
CA HIS A 179 -12.25 -4.92 -3.71
C HIS A 179 -13.51 -4.07 -3.69
N LEU A 180 -13.51 -2.92 -4.37
CA LEU A 180 -14.69 -2.06 -4.49
C LEU A 180 -15.81 -2.76 -5.28
N ALA A 181 -15.49 -3.44 -6.39
CA ALA A 181 -16.45 -4.20 -7.18
C ALA A 181 -17.11 -5.32 -6.35
N ILE A 182 -16.30 -6.12 -5.63
CA ILE A 182 -16.82 -7.14 -4.70
C ILE A 182 -17.74 -6.51 -3.66
N ALA A 183 -17.33 -5.40 -3.06
CA ALA A 183 -18.10 -4.73 -2.02
C ALA A 183 -19.42 -4.15 -2.55
N ARG A 184 -19.50 -3.80 -3.83
CA ARG A 184 -20.73 -3.38 -4.53
C ARG A 184 -21.64 -4.55 -4.92
N GLY A 185 -21.24 -5.79 -4.63
CA GLY A 185 -21.97 -6.99 -5.05
C GLY A 185 -21.89 -7.22 -6.56
N GLU A 186 -20.81 -6.81 -7.19
CA GLU A 186 -20.49 -7.14 -8.58
C GLU A 186 -19.76 -8.49 -8.61
N ALA A 187 -19.87 -9.20 -9.73
CA ALA A 187 -19.13 -10.45 -9.90
C ALA A 187 -17.63 -10.14 -9.83
N PRO A 188 -16.87 -10.77 -8.91
CA PRO A 188 -15.44 -10.53 -8.79
C PRO A 188 -14.67 -10.97 -10.05
N HIS A 189 -15.24 -11.94 -10.77
CA HIS A 189 -14.64 -12.70 -11.87
C HIS A 189 -15.71 -13.04 -12.92
#